data_AF-A0A653CYM1-F1
#
_entry.id   AF-A0A653CYM1-F1
#
_cell.length_a   1.000
_cell.length_b   1.000
_cell.length_c   1.000
_cell.angle_alpha   90.00
_cell.angle_beta   90.00
_cell.angle_gamma   90.00
#
_symmetry.space_group_name_H-M   'P 1'
#
loop_
_entity.id
_entity.type
_entity.pdbx_description
1 polymer ?
#
loop_
_entity_poly.entity_id
_entity_poly.type
_entity_poly.pdbx_seq_one_letter_code
_entity_poly.pdbx_strand_id
1 'polypeptide(L)'
;MEINRLLGDEITYELQIRGLPIGNTVEQKRNLLREALRKERLKLIQPPEKCNFSEEHELATCKNKLGELRLAIAEFNFANRENEFRRIYTRLEHLSGRLHRLVCSSETEGRRSALLMEVMDLVSELNRTYSEVPERIPETVSKRNTQETSQLEARHEVSLMDAPNDPSPRRVKLVDREEASVSFDLVDVPPPPPSHKDPSHTTAQQPLMSNRCIYSISAPAPSWYLPDRYKPLGGSNVTFPHRSLDVDQNHNPILEGRW
;
A
#
# COMPACT_ATOMS: atom_id res chain seq x y z
N MET A 1 -3.68 0.80 -2.22
CA MET A 1 -2.77 0.56 -1.08
C MET A 1 -3.50 0.10 0.20
N GLU A 2 -3.20 -1.12 0.69
CA GLU A 2 -3.73 -1.69 1.93
C GLU A 2 -2.81 -1.42 3.16
N ILE A 3 -3.18 -0.48 4.04
CA ILE A 3 -2.33 -0.01 5.16
C ILE A 3 -1.82 -1.13 6.08
N ASN A 4 -2.63 -2.15 6.34
CA ASN A 4 -2.27 -3.23 7.27
C ASN A 4 -1.13 -4.13 6.75
N ARG A 5 -0.80 -4.03 5.45
CA ARG A 5 0.26 -4.78 4.81
C ARG A 5 1.58 -4.02 4.70
N LEU A 6 1.57 -2.73 5.06
CA LEU A 6 2.77 -1.91 5.13
C LEU A 6 3.56 -2.16 6.41
N LEU A 7 4.87 -2.01 6.30
CA LEU A 7 5.81 -2.03 7.41
C LEU A 7 5.78 -0.72 8.20
N GLY A 8 6.32 -0.74 9.42
CA GLY A 8 6.26 0.39 10.33
C GLY A 8 6.96 1.65 9.82
N ASP A 9 8.06 1.49 9.09
CA ASP A 9 8.83 2.56 8.47
C ASP A 9 8.10 3.13 7.23
N GLU A 10 7.42 2.29 6.45
CA GLU A 10 6.57 2.70 5.32
C GLU A 10 5.39 3.55 5.80
N ILE A 11 4.73 3.12 6.88
CA ILE A 11 3.64 3.91 7.49
C ILE A 11 4.19 5.24 8.04
N THR A 12 5.38 5.21 8.64
CA THR A 12 6.03 6.42 9.18
C THR A 12 6.32 7.42 8.06
N TYR A 13 6.85 6.96 6.93
CA TYR A 13 7.08 7.77 5.74
C TYR A 13 5.78 8.43 5.24
N GLU A 14 4.69 7.67 5.09
CA GLU A 14 3.40 8.20 4.62
C GLU A 14 2.79 9.25 5.57
N LEU A 15 3.00 9.12 6.89
CA LEU A 15 2.60 10.13 7.87
C LEU A 15 3.47 11.39 7.77
N GLN A 16 4.78 11.23 7.61
CA GLN A 16 5.72 12.36 7.53
C GLN A 16 5.46 13.24 6.30
N ILE A 17 5.24 12.65 5.11
CA ILE A 17 4.96 13.44 3.89
C ILE A 17 3.64 14.20 3.97
N ARG A 18 2.73 13.81 4.87
CA ARG A 18 1.46 14.50 5.14
C ARG A 18 1.54 15.52 6.28
N GLY A 19 2.71 15.66 6.93
CA GLY A 19 2.87 16.50 8.11
C GLY A 19 2.04 16.03 9.31
N LEU A 20 1.75 14.72 9.40
CA LEU A 20 0.99 14.14 10.50
C LEU A 20 1.91 13.71 11.65
N PRO A 21 1.43 13.70 12.90
CA PRO A 21 2.22 13.24 14.02
C PRO A 21 2.58 11.76 13.86
N ILE A 22 3.84 11.42 14.17
CA ILE A 22 4.31 10.04 14.19
C ILE A 22 3.85 9.43 15.51
N GLY A 23 2.76 8.65 15.47
CA GLY A 23 2.27 7.94 16.67
C GLY A 23 3.34 7.03 17.29
N ASN A 24 3.19 6.71 18.58
CA ASN A 24 4.18 5.93 19.32
C ASN A 24 4.11 4.43 18.97
N THR A 25 2.92 3.92 18.66
CA THR A 25 2.72 2.50 18.32
C THR A 25 2.36 2.31 16.86
N VAL A 26 2.66 1.13 16.30
CA VAL A 26 2.29 0.79 14.91
C VAL A 26 0.79 0.90 14.68
N GLU A 27 -0.03 0.48 15.65
CA GLU A 27 -1.49 0.57 15.52
C GLU A 27 -1.99 2.02 15.50
N GLN A 28 -1.42 2.89 16.34
CA GLN A 28 -1.72 4.33 16.28
C GLN A 28 -1.34 4.92 14.93
N LYS A 29 -0.15 4.58 14.39
CA LYS A 29 0.29 5.03 13.07
C LYS A 29 -0.68 4.58 11.96
N ARG A 30 -1.14 3.32 12.01
CA ARG A 30 -2.13 2.78 11.05
C ARG A 30 -3.47 3.49 11.15
N ASN A 31 -3.96 3.75 12.36
CA ASN A 31 -5.21 4.49 12.59
C ASN A 31 -5.14 5.91 12.01
N LEU A 32 -4.05 6.63 12.28
CA LEU A 32 -3.82 7.98 11.73
C LEU A 32 -3.78 7.97 10.20
N LEU A 33 -3.06 7.03 9.60
CA LEU A 33 -2.98 6.92 8.15
C LEU A 33 -4.33 6.54 7.53
N ARG A 34 -5.09 5.61 8.16
CA ARG A 34 -6.45 5.25 7.71
C ARG A 34 -7.38 6.45 7.69
N GLU A 35 -7.36 7.26 8.75
CA GLU A 35 -8.17 8.48 8.82
C GLU A 35 -7.75 9.52 7.77
N ALA A 36 -6.44 9.69 7.52
CA ALA A 36 -5.93 10.57 6.49
C ALA A 36 -6.40 10.13 5.09
N LEU A 37 -6.20 8.87 4.71
CA LEU A 37 -6.65 8.34 3.41
C LEU A 37 -8.18 8.41 3.26
N ARG A 38 -8.94 8.20 4.35
CA ARG A 38 -10.40 8.37 4.34
C ARG A 38 -10.79 9.80 4.00
N LYS A 39 -10.12 10.80 4.60
CA LYS A 39 -10.34 12.22 4.32
C LYS A 39 -9.92 12.60 2.88
N GLU A 40 -8.82 12.04 2.37
CA GLU A 40 -8.38 12.23 0.98
C GLU A 40 -9.42 11.70 -0.01
N ARG A 41 -9.95 10.50 0.23
CA ARG A 41 -11.00 9.90 -0.61
C ARG A 41 -12.28 10.73 -0.62
N LEU A 42 -12.61 11.36 0.50
CA LEU A 42 -13.73 12.29 0.63
C LEU A 42 -13.40 13.71 0.12
N LYS A 43 -12.19 13.94 -0.41
CA LYS A 43 -11.69 15.23 -0.89
C LYS A 43 -11.70 16.34 0.17
N LEU A 44 -11.62 15.96 1.44
CA LEU A 44 -11.54 16.89 2.58
C LEU A 44 -10.13 17.43 2.79
N ILE A 45 -9.13 16.65 2.38
CA ILE A 45 -7.71 17.03 2.36
C ILE A 45 -7.13 16.60 1.01
N GLN A 46 -6.09 17.27 0.55
CA GLN A 46 -5.39 16.90 -0.68
C GLN A 46 -4.31 15.85 -0.39
N PRO A 47 -4.11 14.87 -1.29
CA PRO A 47 -3.00 13.94 -1.18
C PRO A 47 -1.67 14.68 -1.38
N PRO A 48 -0.57 14.22 -0.77
CA PRO A 48 0.74 14.83 -0.95
C PRO A 48 1.21 14.66 -2.39
N GLU A 49 1.49 15.76 -3.09
CA GLU A 49 1.97 15.73 -4.47
C GLU A 49 3.48 15.52 -4.57
N LYS A 50 4.23 16.03 -3.59
CA LYS A 50 5.69 16.06 -3.60
C LYS A 50 6.29 15.57 -2.30
N CYS A 51 7.44 14.94 -2.43
CA CYS A 51 8.28 14.51 -1.33
C CYS A 51 9.29 15.61 -0.98
N ASN A 52 9.42 15.96 0.30
CA ASN A 52 10.37 16.97 0.79
C ASN A 52 11.69 16.38 1.30
N PHE A 53 11.91 15.08 1.13
CA PHE A 53 13.14 14.42 1.55
C PHE A 53 14.26 14.58 0.51
N SER A 54 15.50 14.37 0.94
CA SER A 54 16.68 14.39 0.07
C SER A 54 16.57 13.36 -1.06
N GLU A 55 16.80 13.78 -2.30
CA GLU A 55 16.73 12.94 -3.50
C GLU A 55 17.60 11.69 -3.37
N GLU A 56 18.86 11.88 -2.97
CA GLU A 56 19.83 10.79 -2.84
C GLU A 56 19.43 9.78 -1.77
N HIS A 57 18.94 10.26 -0.64
CA HIS A 57 18.49 9.42 0.45
C HIS A 57 17.25 8.60 0.05
N GLU A 58 16.30 9.24 -0.64
CA GLU A 58 15.07 8.57 -1.10
C GLU A 58 15.37 7.51 -2.16
N LEU A 59 16.24 7.82 -3.13
CA LEU A 59 16.65 6.86 -4.16
C LEU A 59 17.39 5.67 -3.55
N ALA A 60 18.32 5.90 -2.62
CA ALA A 60 19.01 4.84 -1.91
C ALA A 60 18.04 3.97 -1.10
N THR A 61 17.11 4.60 -0.38
CA THR A 61 16.07 3.88 0.38
C THR A 61 15.19 3.03 -0.54
N CYS A 62 14.77 3.59 -1.68
CA CYS A 62 13.93 2.86 -2.63
C CYS A 62 14.65 1.67 -3.26
N LYS A 63 15.93 1.84 -3.62
CA LYS A 63 16.78 0.77 -4.13
C LYS A 63 16.93 -0.37 -3.13
N ASN A 64 17.16 -0.06 -1.85
CA ASN A 64 17.27 -1.08 -0.81
C ASN A 64 15.96 -1.86 -0.65
N LYS A 65 14.82 -1.16 -0.63
CA LYS A 65 13.50 -1.79 -0.54
C LYS A 65 13.15 -2.65 -1.75
N LEU A 66 13.57 -2.27 -2.96
CA LEU A 66 13.45 -3.14 -4.14
C LEU A 66 14.24 -4.43 -3.97
N GLY A 67 15.45 -4.35 -3.41
CA GLY A 67 16.25 -5.52 -3.07
C GLY A 67 15.53 -6.47 -2.12
N GLU A 68 14.94 -5.94 -1.04
CA GLU A 68 14.12 -6.73 -0.10
C GLU A 68 12.91 -7.38 -0.77
N LEU A 69 12.19 -6.63 -1.61
CA LEU A 69 10.99 -7.13 -2.28
C LEU A 69 11.31 -8.18 -3.34
N ARG A 70 12.44 -8.05 -4.04
CA ARG A 70 12.96 -9.09 -4.94
C ARG A 70 13.21 -10.40 -4.19
N LEU A 71 13.88 -10.32 -3.03
CA LEU A 71 14.09 -11.51 -2.19
C LEU A 71 12.76 -12.11 -1.72
N ALA A 72 11.79 -11.29 -1.32
CA ALA A 72 10.47 -11.77 -0.91
C ALA A 72 9.70 -12.47 -2.06
N ILE A 73 9.90 -12.04 -3.31
CA ILE A 73 9.34 -12.70 -4.50
C ILE A 73 10.05 -14.04 -4.78
N ALA A 74 11.38 -14.09 -4.61
CA ALA A 74 12.14 -15.33 -4.77
C ALA A 74 11.77 -16.38 -3.70
N GLU A 75 11.52 -15.93 -2.46
CA GLU A 75 11.14 -16.75 -1.31
C GLU A 75 9.61 -16.82 -1.12
N PHE A 76 8.86 -16.72 -2.22
CA PHE A 76 7.40 -16.59 -2.17
C PHE A 76 6.73 -17.78 -1.45
N ASN A 77 5.96 -17.47 -0.40
CA ASN A 77 5.29 -18.48 0.40
C ASN A 77 3.98 -18.96 -0.25
N PHE A 78 4.05 -20.05 -1.01
CA PHE A 78 2.90 -20.66 -1.66
C PHE A 78 1.83 -21.19 -0.69
N ALA A 79 2.18 -21.53 0.55
CA ALA A 79 1.20 -21.98 1.56
C ALA A 79 0.26 -20.85 1.99
N ASN A 80 0.73 -19.60 1.94
CA ASN A 80 -0.06 -18.40 2.24
C ASN A 80 -0.14 -17.45 1.03
N ARG A 81 -0.26 -18.04 -0.16
CA ARG A 81 -0.12 -17.39 -1.47
C ARG A 81 -0.89 -16.07 -1.60
N GLU A 82 -2.17 -16.03 -1.23
CA GLU A 82 -2.98 -14.82 -1.40
C GLU A 82 -2.51 -13.67 -0.50
N ASN A 83 -2.19 -13.95 0.77
CA ASN A 83 -1.73 -12.91 1.67
C ASN A 83 -0.32 -12.45 1.32
N GLU A 84 0.55 -13.37 0.91
CA GLU A 84 1.91 -13.06 0.50
C GLU A 84 1.90 -12.17 -0.75
N PHE A 85 1.10 -12.53 -1.75
CA PHE A 85 0.89 -11.72 -2.95
C PHE A 85 0.43 -10.31 -2.61
N ARG A 86 -0.67 -10.18 -1.86
CA ARG A 86 -1.20 -8.86 -1.51
C ARG A 86 -0.21 -8.04 -0.68
N ARG A 87 0.60 -8.70 0.17
CA ARG A 87 1.64 -8.06 0.99
C ARG A 87 2.72 -7.44 0.10
N ILE A 88 3.34 -8.25 -0.76
CA ILE A 88 4.40 -7.79 -1.67
C ILE A 88 3.85 -6.74 -2.64
N TYR A 89 2.69 -7.01 -3.24
CA TYR A 89 2.05 -6.10 -4.19
C TYR A 89 1.77 -4.72 -3.58
N THR A 90 1.21 -4.67 -2.37
CA THR A 90 0.95 -3.41 -1.67
C THR A 90 2.24 -2.61 -1.41
N ARG A 91 3.33 -3.30 -1.05
CA ARG A 91 4.64 -2.65 -0.84
C ARG A 91 5.25 -2.13 -2.14
N LEU A 92 5.09 -2.85 -3.26
CA LEU A 92 5.48 -2.38 -4.60
C LEU A 92 4.67 -1.15 -5.04
N GLU A 93 3.35 -1.16 -4.82
CA GLU A 93 2.47 -0.02 -5.10
C GLU A 93 2.89 1.22 -4.29
N HIS A 94 3.17 1.02 -2.99
CA HIS A 94 3.68 2.08 -2.12
C HIS A 94 5.02 2.64 -2.62
N LEU A 95 5.94 1.78 -3.06
CA LEU A 95 7.24 2.20 -3.56
C LEU A 95 7.14 2.97 -4.89
N SER A 96 6.28 2.52 -5.80
CA SER A 96 5.94 3.26 -7.02
C SER A 96 5.41 4.66 -6.69
N GLY A 97 4.46 4.76 -5.75
CA GLY A 97 3.92 6.05 -5.30
C GLY A 97 4.99 6.97 -4.70
N ARG A 98 5.91 6.41 -3.90
CA ARG A 98 7.05 7.15 -3.34
C ARG A 98 7.97 7.71 -4.42
N LEU A 99 8.31 6.91 -5.43
CA LEU A 99 9.13 7.35 -6.57
C LEU A 99 8.42 8.42 -7.41
N HIS A 100 7.12 8.30 -7.66
CA HIS A 100 6.36 9.31 -8.43
C HIS A 100 6.29 10.68 -7.75
N ARG A 101 6.26 10.72 -6.41
CA ARG A 101 6.28 11.97 -5.64
C ARG A 101 7.68 12.55 -5.46
N LEU A 102 8.73 11.79 -5.79
CA LEU A 102 10.10 12.26 -5.67
C LEU A 102 10.38 13.30 -6.75
N VAL A 103 10.71 14.51 -6.32
CA VAL A 103 11.21 15.56 -7.21
C VAL A 103 12.69 15.28 -7.43
N CYS A 104 13.08 15.10 -8.69
CA CYS A 104 14.45 14.79 -9.07
C CYS A 104 15.04 15.93 -9.90
N SER A 105 16.32 16.21 -9.68
CA SER A 105 17.16 16.96 -10.60
C SER A 105 17.43 16.17 -11.89
N SER A 106 17.94 16.84 -12.94
CA SER A 106 18.27 16.20 -14.22
C SER A 106 19.26 15.06 -14.08
N GLU A 107 20.16 15.11 -13.09
CA GLU A 107 21.17 14.09 -12.83
C GLU A 107 20.58 12.83 -12.15
N THR A 108 19.53 12.99 -11.35
CA THR A 108 18.92 11.91 -10.57
C THR A 108 17.68 11.31 -11.24
N GLU A 109 17.10 12.00 -12.23
CA GLU A 109 15.91 11.58 -12.98
C GLU A 109 16.08 10.23 -13.68
N GLY A 110 17.26 9.98 -14.25
CA GLY A 110 17.57 8.69 -14.89
C GLY A 110 17.54 7.52 -13.89
N ARG A 111 18.01 7.75 -12.66
CA ARG A 111 17.97 6.75 -11.58
C ARG A 111 16.53 6.52 -11.10
N ARG A 112 15.73 7.57 -10.95
CA ARG A 112 14.30 7.45 -10.62
C ARG A 112 13.57 6.61 -11.66
N SER A 113 13.80 6.90 -12.94
CA SER A 113 13.22 6.17 -14.06
C SER A 113 13.62 4.70 -14.08
N ALA A 114 14.90 4.40 -13.82
CA ALA A 114 15.38 3.02 -13.72
C ALA A 114 14.70 2.24 -12.58
N LEU A 115 14.57 2.85 -11.40
CA LEU A 115 13.88 2.22 -10.27
C LEU A 115 12.38 2.02 -10.55
N LEU A 116 11.72 2.94 -11.25
CA LEU A 116 10.31 2.77 -11.66
C LEU A 116 10.14 1.60 -12.61
N MET A 117 11.04 1.41 -13.58
CA MET A 117 11.04 0.24 -14.46
C MET A 117 11.23 -1.04 -13.65
N GLU A 118 12.18 -1.06 -12.71
CA GLU A 118 12.42 -2.20 -11.83
C GLU A 118 11.20 -2.55 -10.97
N VAL A 119 10.42 -1.57 -10.50
CA VAL A 119 9.14 -1.82 -9.82
C VAL A 119 8.16 -2.55 -10.76
N MET A 120 8.04 -2.12 -12.02
CA MET A 120 7.12 -2.74 -12.99
C MET A 120 7.54 -4.16 -13.35
N ASP A 121 8.85 -4.40 -13.45
CA ASP A 121 9.40 -5.73 -13.67
C ASP A 121 9.08 -6.65 -12.48
N LEU A 122 9.29 -6.20 -11.24
CA LEU A 122 8.95 -6.99 -10.04
C LEU A 122 7.45 -7.23 -9.90
N VAL A 123 6.58 -6.29 -10.29
CA VAL A 123 5.13 -6.52 -10.33
C VAL A 123 4.80 -7.62 -11.34
N SER A 124 5.45 -7.61 -12.51
CA SER A 124 5.26 -8.63 -13.55
C SER A 124 5.77 -10.01 -13.09
N GLU A 125 6.92 -10.05 -12.43
CA GLU A 125 7.50 -11.24 -11.81
C GLU A 125 6.57 -11.80 -10.73
N LEU A 126 6.11 -10.97 -9.79
CA LEU A 126 5.17 -11.36 -8.75
C LEU A 126 3.88 -11.94 -9.33
N ASN A 127 3.33 -11.36 -10.40
CA ASN A 127 2.14 -11.87 -11.07
C ASN A 127 2.38 -13.24 -11.73
N ARG A 128 3.58 -13.48 -12.28
CA ARG A 128 3.99 -14.78 -12.81
C ARG A 128 4.12 -15.82 -11.71
N THR A 129 4.91 -15.53 -10.66
CA THR A 129 5.09 -16.40 -9.49
C THR A 129 3.75 -16.71 -8.82
N TYR A 130 2.85 -15.72 -8.74
CA TYR A 130 1.50 -15.97 -8.25
C TYR A 130 0.73 -16.90 -9.18
N SER A 131 0.81 -16.73 -10.50
CA SER A 131 0.02 -17.53 -11.45
C SER A 131 0.48 -18.98 -11.56
N GLU A 132 1.74 -19.27 -11.21
CA GLU A 132 2.25 -20.63 -11.08
C GLU A 132 1.40 -21.39 -10.06
N VAL A 133 0.55 -22.29 -10.57
CA VAL A 133 -0.18 -23.24 -9.74
C VAL A 133 0.87 -24.25 -9.29
N PRO A 134 1.16 -24.37 -7.98
CA PRO A 134 1.90 -25.53 -7.52
C PRO A 134 1.03 -26.71 -7.89
N GLU A 135 1.46 -27.53 -8.85
CA GLU A 135 0.83 -28.84 -9.07
C GLU A 135 0.81 -29.51 -7.70
N ARG A 136 -0.41 -29.64 -7.15
CA ARG A 136 -0.61 -30.37 -5.91
C ARG A 136 -0.04 -31.75 -6.18
N ILE A 137 1.10 -32.06 -5.59
CA ILE A 137 1.52 -33.45 -5.43
C ILE A 137 0.34 -34.09 -4.70
N PRO A 138 -0.37 -35.06 -5.30
CA PRO A 138 -1.48 -35.70 -4.64
C PRO A 138 -0.95 -36.27 -3.33
N GLU A 139 -1.53 -35.83 -2.22
CA GLU A 139 -1.27 -36.36 -0.89
C GLU A 139 -1.55 -37.87 -0.93
N THR A 140 -0.51 -38.66 -1.19
CA THR A 140 -0.55 -40.09 -1.00
C THR A 140 -0.62 -40.34 0.49
N VAL A 141 -1.84 -40.54 0.97
CA VAL A 141 -2.22 -41.54 1.97
C VAL A 141 -1.22 -41.71 3.11
N SER A 142 -1.50 -41.09 4.26
CA SER A 142 -1.16 -41.72 5.54
C SER A 142 -2.39 -41.74 6.43
N LYS A 143 -3.25 -42.72 6.15
CA LYS A 143 -4.20 -43.28 7.13
C LYS A 143 -3.38 -44.10 8.13
N ARG A 144 -3.32 -43.67 9.40
CA ARG A 144 -3.04 -44.42 10.66
C ARG A 144 -2.61 -43.36 11.71
N ASN A 145 -3.23 -43.14 12.86
CA ASN A 145 -4.05 -43.96 13.73
C ASN A 145 -5.10 -43.10 14.45
N THR A 146 -6.35 -43.55 14.45
CA THR A 146 -7.36 -43.18 15.44
C THR A 146 -7.62 -44.44 16.27
N GLN A 147 -7.02 -44.47 17.45
CA GLN A 147 -7.19 -45.41 18.56
C GLN A 147 -6.81 -44.53 19.77
N GLU A 148 -7.61 -44.26 20.80
CA GLU A 148 -8.72 -44.98 21.42
C GLU A 148 -9.70 -43.95 22.04
N THR A 149 -10.97 -43.97 21.66
CA THR A 149 -12.07 -43.47 22.48
C THR A 149 -12.87 -44.67 22.96
N SER A 150 -12.55 -45.14 24.15
CA SER A 150 -13.35 -46.13 24.87
C SER A 150 -13.29 -45.80 26.34
N GLN A 151 -14.25 -44.99 26.79
CA GLN A 151 -14.87 -45.10 28.12
C GLN A 151 -16.11 -44.19 28.16
N LEU A 152 -17.21 -44.76 27.71
CA LEU A 152 -18.57 -44.33 27.97
C LEU A 152 -19.24 -45.52 28.67
N GLU A 153 -20.10 -45.20 29.64
CA GLU A 153 -21.02 -46.08 30.39
C GLU A 153 -20.62 -46.44 31.83
N ALA A 154 -21.02 -45.55 32.75
CA ALA A 154 -21.80 -45.98 33.91
C ALA A 154 -22.69 -44.83 34.43
N ARG A 155 -23.98 -44.90 34.08
CA ARG A 155 -25.13 -44.70 34.98
C ARG A 155 -25.23 -43.37 35.75
N HIS A 156 -26.22 -42.55 35.38
CA HIS A 156 -27.36 -42.28 36.28
C HIS A 156 -28.47 -41.53 35.53
N GLU A 157 -29.56 -42.24 35.23
CA GLU A 157 -30.87 -41.63 35.01
C GLU A 157 -31.43 -41.23 36.37
N VAL A 158 -31.74 -39.95 36.60
CA VAL A 158 -32.75 -39.53 37.58
C VAL A 158 -33.46 -38.28 37.08
N SER A 159 -34.72 -38.50 36.72
CA SER A 159 -35.91 -37.66 36.88
C SER A 159 -35.93 -36.19 36.41
N LEU A 160 -36.80 -36.02 35.43
CA LEU A 160 -37.61 -34.86 35.08
C LEU A 160 -38.54 -34.46 36.25
N MET A 161 -38.80 -33.15 36.38
CA MET A 161 -39.85 -32.44 37.16
C MET A 161 -39.46 -31.74 38.47
N ASP A 162 -40.02 -30.52 38.58
CA ASP A 162 -40.12 -29.58 39.71
C ASP A 162 -38.99 -28.58 40.01
N ALA A 163 -39.10 -27.40 39.36
CA ALA A 163 -39.19 -26.02 39.89
C ALA A 163 -38.23 -25.51 41.02
N PRO A 164 -38.16 -24.19 41.36
CA PRO A 164 -38.53 -22.96 40.67
C PRO A 164 -37.35 -21.95 40.56
N ASN A 165 -37.65 -20.87 39.83
CA ASN A 165 -36.93 -19.63 39.62
C ASN A 165 -36.38 -18.96 40.92
N ASP A 166 -35.08 -18.62 40.97
CA ASP A 166 -34.52 -17.67 41.95
C ASP A 166 -33.47 -16.76 41.28
N PRO A 167 -33.73 -15.45 41.14
CA PRO A 167 -32.75 -14.48 40.65
C PRO A 167 -32.04 -13.81 41.83
N SER A 168 -30.85 -14.30 42.19
CA SER A 168 -29.96 -13.60 43.12
C SER A 168 -28.87 -12.81 42.36
N PRO A 169 -28.75 -11.48 42.60
CA PRO A 169 -27.78 -10.62 41.92
C PRO A 169 -26.38 -10.82 42.50
N ARG A 170 -25.42 -11.19 41.63
CA ARG A 170 -24.00 -11.19 41.99
C ARG A 170 -23.53 -9.75 42.25
N ARG A 171 -23.34 -9.43 43.53
CA ARG A 171 -22.60 -8.27 44.03
C ARG A 171 -21.26 -8.14 43.32
N VAL A 172 -21.08 -7.01 42.64
CA VAL A 172 -19.78 -6.49 42.20
C VAL A 172 -19.01 -6.09 43.46
N LYS A 173 -17.90 -6.76 43.75
CA LYS A 173 -16.91 -6.25 44.71
C LYS A 173 -16.12 -5.16 44.01
N LEU A 174 -16.42 -3.91 44.37
CA LEU A 174 -15.56 -2.76 44.14
C LEU A 174 -14.26 -3.05 44.90
N VAL A 175 -13.15 -3.18 44.18
CA VAL A 175 -11.82 -3.21 44.79
C VAL A 175 -11.35 -1.76 44.78
N ASP A 176 -11.34 -1.16 45.95
CA ASP A 176 -10.70 0.13 46.20
C ASP A 176 -9.21 -0.01 45.87
N ARG A 177 -8.80 0.65 44.78
CA ARG A 177 -7.40 0.77 44.41
C ARG A 177 -6.87 2.01 45.11
N GLU A 178 -6.15 1.79 46.19
CA GLU A 178 -5.40 2.81 46.93
C GLU A 178 -4.55 3.64 45.95
N GLU A 179 -4.81 4.94 45.94
CA GLU A 179 -3.97 5.91 45.28
C GLU A 179 -2.68 6.05 46.08
N ALA A 180 -1.62 5.39 45.61
CA ALA A 180 -0.26 5.70 46.01
C ALA A 180 0.09 7.09 45.46
N SER A 181 -0.01 8.10 46.33
CA SER A 181 0.54 9.44 46.12
C SER A 181 2.05 9.34 45.91
N VAL A 182 2.50 9.38 44.66
CA VAL A 182 3.90 9.52 44.30
C VAL A 182 4.30 10.98 44.50
N SER A 183 5.04 11.22 45.57
CA SER A 183 5.78 12.46 45.82
C SER A 183 6.78 12.68 44.68
N PHE A 184 6.53 13.70 43.84
CA PHE A 184 7.48 14.12 42.82
C PHE A 184 8.47 15.09 43.48
N ASP A 185 9.62 14.55 43.92
CA ASP A 185 10.71 15.38 44.41
C ASP A 185 11.17 16.32 43.30
N LEU A 186 11.15 17.60 43.65
CA LEU A 186 11.49 18.75 42.85
C LEU A 186 12.98 18.69 42.50
N VAL A 187 13.30 18.14 41.33
CA VAL A 187 14.66 18.18 40.79
C VAL A 187 14.99 19.63 40.43
N ASP A 188 16.00 20.17 41.10
CA ASP A 188 16.52 21.52 40.93
C ASP A 188 17.09 21.68 39.51
N VAL A 189 16.33 22.34 38.64
CA VAL A 189 16.73 22.61 37.25
C VAL A 189 17.63 23.85 37.26
N PRO A 190 18.91 23.75 36.84
CA PRO A 190 19.78 24.92 36.78
C PRO A 190 19.26 25.93 35.74
N PRO A 191 19.38 27.24 36.02
CA PRO A 191 18.90 28.28 35.13
C PRO A 191 19.64 28.27 33.79
N PRO A 192 18.96 28.62 32.67
CA PRO A 192 19.59 28.70 31.37
C PRO A 192 20.65 29.81 31.32
N PRO A 193 21.74 29.62 30.55
CA PRO A 193 22.77 30.64 30.40
C PRO A 193 22.22 31.91 29.71
N PRO A 194 22.77 33.09 30.03
CA PRO A 194 22.31 34.36 29.50
C PRO A 194 22.46 34.42 27.98
N SER A 195 21.32 34.70 27.32
CA SER A 195 21.20 35.05 25.91
C SER A 195 22.08 36.27 25.60
N HIS A 196 23.20 36.04 24.90
CA HIS A 196 23.92 37.10 24.23
C HIS A 196 23.01 37.73 23.17
N LYS A 197 22.52 38.92 23.48
CA LYS A 197 21.93 39.85 22.53
C LYS A 197 23.08 40.53 21.81
N ASP A 198 23.32 40.16 20.55
CA ASP A 198 24.06 41.01 19.63
C ASP A 198 23.09 41.80 18.76
N PRO A 199 23.30 43.13 18.64
CA PRO A 199 22.38 44.03 17.95
C PRO A 199 22.73 44.21 16.47
N SER A 200 21.68 44.37 15.66
CA SER A 200 21.59 45.29 14.52
C SER A 200 22.69 45.30 13.44
N HIS A 201 22.36 44.73 12.27
CA HIS A 201 22.71 45.28 10.96
C HIS A 201 21.47 45.11 10.05
N THR A 202 20.68 46.15 9.82
CA THR A 202 20.82 47.16 8.75
C THR A 202 20.59 46.59 7.35
N THR A 203 19.34 46.77 6.90
CA THR A 203 18.94 47.36 5.61
C THR A 203 19.71 46.98 4.34
N ALA A 204 19.05 46.21 3.47
CA ALA A 204 18.97 46.54 2.04
C ALA A 204 17.70 45.91 1.43
N GLN A 205 16.69 46.74 1.21
CA GLN A 205 15.61 46.48 0.26
C GLN A 205 16.22 46.43 -1.14
N GLN A 206 15.91 45.38 -1.91
CA GLN A 206 16.04 45.42 -3.36
C GLN A 206 14.81 44.80 -4.04
N PRO A 207 14.49 45.27 -5.27
CA PRO A 207 13.13 45.43 -5.71
C PRO A 207 12.55 44.20 -6.43
N LEU A 208 11.22 44.13 -6.36
CA LEU A 208 10.32 43.34 -7.19
C LEU A 208 10.66 43.47 -8.69
N MET A 209 11.18 42.39 -9.27
CA MET A 209 11.09 42.16 -10.71
C MET A 209 10.00 41.13 -10.98
N SER A 210 8.82 41.68 -11.24
CA SER A 210 7.70 41.03 -11.90
C SER A 210 8.15 40.51 -13.26
N ASN A 211 8.11 39.20 -13.47
CA ASN A 211 8.02 38.61 -14.81
C ASN A 211 7.03 37.44 -14.78
N ARG A 212 5.78 37.78 -15.10
CA ARG A 212 4.75 36.85 -15.56
C ARG A 212 5.25 36.20 -16.85
N CYS A 213 5.48 34.89 -16.82
CA CYS A 213 5.44 34.05 -18.02
C CYS A 213 4.28 33.07 -17.86
N ILE A 214 3.17 33.41 -18.50
CA ILE A 214 2.01 32.52 -18.68
C ILE A 214 2.34 31.67 -19.91
N TYR A 215 2.81 30.44 -19.70
CA TYR A 215 2.75 29.41 -20.74
C TYR A 215 1.62 28.44 -20.36
N SER A 216 0.44 28.70 -20.92
CA SER A 216 -0.63 27.69 -20.99
C SER A 216 -0.25 26.67 -22.05
N ILE A 217 0.39 25.59 -21.64
CA ILE A 217 0.50 24.38 -22.44
C ILE A 217 -0.60 23.45 -21.95
N SER A 218 -1.66 23.37 -22.74
CA SER A 218 -2.74 22.40 -22.56
C SER A 218 -2.16 21.01 -22.80
N ALA A 219 -1.88 20.27 -21.72
CA ALA A 219 -1.50 18.87 -21.82
C ALA A 219 -2.75 18.04 -22.18
N PRO A 220 -2.69 17.18 -23.21
CA PRO A 220 -3.76 16.23 -23.48
C PRO A 220 -3.92 15.27 -22.29
N ALA A 221 -5.17 15.00 -21.92
CA ALA A 221 -5.50 14.11 -20.83
C ALA A 221 -4.88 12.70 -21.04
N PRO A 222 -4.34 12.07 -19.98
CA PRO A 222 -3.85 10.69 -20.05
C PRO A 222 -4.98 9.72 -20.45
N SER A 223 -4.70 8.81 -21.38
CA SER A 223 -5.69 7.91 -22.02
C SER A 223 -6.31 6.84 -21.11
N TRP A 224 -6.01 6.84 -19.80
CA TRP A 224 -6.54 5.87 -18.84
C TRP A 224 -7.74 6.40 -18.02
N TYR A 225 -8.22 7.61 -18.31
CA TYR A 225 -9.47 8.13 -17.74
C TYR A 225 -10.68 7.65 -18.56
N LEU A 226 -11.13 6.42 -18.31
CA LEU A 226 -12.43 5.93 -18.75
C LEU A 226 -13.45 6.19 -17.64
N PRO A 227 -14.36 7.18 -17.76
CA PRO A 227 -15.51 7.25 -16.88
C PRO A 227 -16.47 6.10 -17.24
N ASP A 228 -16.65 5.18 -16.30
CA ASP A 228 -17.71 4.16 -16.27
C ASP A 228 -19.09 4.83 -16.34
N ARG A 229 -19.57 5.16 -17.54
CA ARG A 229 -20.96 5.49 -17.83
C ARG A 229 -21.33 5.17 -19.27
N TYR A 230 -21.63 3.91 -19.54
CA TYR A 230 -22.63 3.58 -20.55
C TYR A 230 -23.61 2.55 -19.99
N LYS A 231 -24.76 3.06 -19.54
CA LYS A 231 -26.00 2.27 -19.51
C LYS A 231 -26.43 2.05 -20.97
N PRO A 232 -26.85 0.85 -21.37
CA PRO A 232 -27.34 0.62 -22.72
C PRO A 232 -28.74 1.24 -22.85
N LEU A 233 -28.85 2.30 -23.64
CA LEU A 233 -30.12 2.70 -24.24
C LEU A 233 -30.22 1.97 -25.59
N GLY A 234 -31.30 1.21 -25.74
CA GLY A 234 -31.50 0.34 -26.88
C GLY A 234 -31.75 1.06 -28.20
N GLY A 235 -31.66 0.26 -29.26
CA GLY A 235 -32.38 0.48 -30.52
C GLY A 235 -31.70 1.38 -31.54
N SER A 236 -30.97 0.80 -32.48
CA SER A 236 -31.24 0.98 -33.91
C SER A 236 -30.38 0.03 -34.75
N ASN A 237 -31.07 -0.78 -35.56
CA ASN A 237 -30.50 -1.55 -36.65
C ASN A 237 -29.80 -0.59 -37.62
N VAL A 238 -28.48 -0.77 -37.79
CA VAL A 238 -27.75 -0.19 -38.92
C VAL A 238 -27.20 -1.35 -39.75
N THR A 239 -27.90 -1.59 -40.84
CA THR A 239 -27.55 -2.55 -41.88
C THR A 239 -26.33 -2.04 -42.66
N PHE A 240 -25.22 -2.76 -42.60
CA PHE A 240 -24.03 -2.48 -43.42
C PHE A 240 -24.17 -3.15 -44.80
N PRO A 241 -23.90 -2.45 -45.91
CA PRO A 241 -23.86 -3.08 -47.22
C PRO A 241 -22.55 -3.85 -47.42
N HIS A 242 -22.70 -5.12 -47.81
CA HIS A 242 -21.66 -5.99 -48.33
C HIS A 242 -20.95 -5.34 -49.53
N ARG A 243 -19.62 -5.22 -49.46
CA ARG A 243 -18.77 -4.94 -50.63
C ARG A 243 -17.96 -6.18 -50.94
N SER A 244 -18.46 -6.97 -51.90
CA SER A 244 -17.71 -8.05 -52.54
C SER A 244 -16.54 -7.48 -53.33
N LEU A 245 -15.35 -8.02 -53.12
CA LEU A 245 -14.22 -7.90 -54.03
C LEU A 245 -13.79 -9.32 -54.40
N ASP A 246 -14.38 -9.82 -55.48
CA ASP A 246 -13.77 -10.83 -56.33
C ASP A 246 -12.72 -10.12 -57.19
N VAL A 247 -11.45 -10.51 -57.09
CA VAL A 247 -10.53 -10.49 -58.24
C VAL A 247 -9.61 -11.70 -58.15
N ASP A 248 -9.72 -12.50 -59.19
CA ASP A 248 -9.04 -13.73 -59.56
C ASP A 248 -7.53 -13.59 -59.83
N GLN A 249 -6.85 -14.70 -59.53
CA GLN A 249 -5.87 -15.41 -60.35
C GLN A 249 -4.47 -14.85 -60.66
N ASN A 250 -3.52 -15.76 -60.38
CA ASN A 250 -2.37 -16.18 -61.19
C ASN A 250 -1.44 -15.10 -61.73
N HIS A 251 -0.15 -15.21 -61.41
CA HIS A 251 0.89 -15.59 -62.37
C HIS A 251 2.23 -15.77 -61.62
N ASN A 252 2.72 -17.02 -61.57
CA ASN A 252 4.15 -17.31 -61.48
C ASN A 252 4.74 -17.20 -62.89
N PRO A 253 6.00 -16.75 -63.02
CA PRO A 253 6.93 -17.60 -63.75
C PRO A 253 8.31 -17.74 -63.08
N ILE A 254 8.76 -18.99 -63.14
CA ILE A 254 10.13 -19.48 -63.07
C ILE A 254 10.93 -18.92 -64.25
N LEU A 255 12.21 -18.56 -64.05
CA LEU A 255 13.35 -18.66 -64.99
C LEU A 255 14.62 -18.30 -64.18
N GLU A 256 15.43 -19.26 -63.76
CA GLU A 256 16.67 -19.72 -64.42
C GLU A 256 17.76 -18.64 -64.64
N GLY A 257 18.91 -18.83 -63.95
CA GLY A 257 20.19 -19.01 -64.64
C GLY A 257 21.25 -17.90 -64.59
N ARG A 258 22.43 -18.27 -64.04
CA ARG A 258 23.82 -17.76 -64.29
C ARG A 258 24.10 -16.31 -63.83
N TRP A 259 25.17 -16.00 -63.09
CA TRP A 259 26.54 -16.51 -63.03
C TRP A 259 27.08 -16.51 -61.60
#